data_AF-A0A7Z9MB33-F1
#
_entry.id   AF-A0A7Z9MB33-F1
#
_cell.length_a   1.000
_cell.length_b   1.000
_cell.length_c   1.000
_cell.angle_alpha   90.00
_cell.angle_beta   90.00
_cell.angle_gamma   90.00
#
_symmetry.space_group_name_H-M   'P 1'
#
loop_
_entity.id
_entity.type
_entity.pdbx_description
1 polymer ?
#
loop_
_entity_poly.entity_id
_entity_poly.type
_entity_poly.pdbx_seq_one_letter_code
_entity_poly.pdbx_strand_id
1 'polypeptide(L)'
;MAEFHLDFEKPIVELDDKIETLRSQSLTRKQDFSGEISQLNEDRQTLIKEIFSNLSRWQIVQLARHPRRPYTLDYISRMSPDFLEL
;
A
#
# COMPACT_ATOMS: atom_id res chain seq x y z
N MET A 1 11.32 -3.98 -9.91
CA MET A 1 11.37 -2.55 -9.55
C MET A 1 11.40 -2.50 -8.04
N ALA A 2 12.40 -1.86 -7.43
CA ALA A 2 12.52 -1.83 -5.97
C ALA A 2 11.29 -1.16 -5.38
N GLU A 3 10.52 -1.89 -4.58
CA GLU A 3 9.51 -1.26 -3.74
C GLU A 3 10.24 -0.39 -2.73
N PHE A 4 10.11 0.91 -2.90
CA PHE A 4 10.62 1.88 -1.96
C PHE A 4 9.62 1.98 -0.83
N HIS A 5 9.95 1.45 0.34
CA HIS A 5 9.11 1.51 1.53
C HIS A 5 9.66 2.56 2.50
N LEU A 6 8.76 3.36 3.06
CA LEU A 6 9.10 4.28 4.13
C LEU A 6 9.18 3.53 5.47
N ASP A 7 10.00 4.01 6.41
CA ASP A 7 10.22 3.30 7.68
C ASP A 7 8.93 3.06 8.47
N PHE A 8 7.97 3.97 8.36
CA PHE A 8 6.67 3.86 9.03
C PHE A 8 5.69 2.93 8.31
N GLU A 9 6.01 2.47 7.09
CA GLU A 9 5.19 1.52 6.32
C GLU A 9 5.62 0.07 6.58
N LYS A 10 6.79 -0.17 7.19
CA LYS A 10 7.28 -1.50 7.58
C LYS A 10 6.22 -2.41 8.24
N PRO A 11 5.44 -1.97 9.25
CA PRO A 11 4.47 -2.85 9.87
C PRO A 11 3.32 -3.25 8.91
N ILE A 12 3.04 -2.44 7.88
CA ILE A 12 2.07 -2.78 6.83
C ILE A 12 2.67 -3.86 5.91
N VAL A 13 3.94 -3.70 5.53
CA VAL A 13 4.67 -4.66 4.67
C VAL A 13 4.75 -6.03 5.35
N GLU A 14 5.07 -6.09 6.64
CA GLU A 14 5.10 -7.35 7.39
C GLU A 14 3.73 -8.05 7.44
N LEU A 15 2.64 -7.29 7.49
CA LEU A 15 1.28 -7.80 7.41
C LEU A 15 0.95 -8.31 6.00
N ASP A 16 1.35 -7.59 4.96
CA ASP A 16 1.20 -8.01 3.57
C ASP A 16 1.97 -9.31 3.28
N ASP A 17 3.21 -9.42 3.75
CA ASP A 17 4.03 -10.63 3.61
C ASP A 17 3.38 -11.84 4.30
N LYS A 18 2.78 -11.64 5.48
CA LYS A 18 2.01 -12.69 6.17
C LYS A 18 0.77 -13.10 5.38
N ILE A 19 0.02 -12.14 4.84
CA ILE A 19 -1.17 -12.41 4.02
C ILE A 19 -0.78 -13.20 2.76
N GLU A 20 0.29 -12.80 2.07
CA GLU A 20 0.79 -13.52 0.88
C GLU A 20 1.31 -14.91 1.23
N THR A 21 1.99 -15.07 2.36
CA THR A 21 2.42 -16.38 2.85
C THR A 21 1.21 -17.28 3.11
N LEU A 22 0.18 -16.79 3.79
CA LEU A 22 -1.05 -17.57 4.06
C LEU A 22 -1.84 -17.89 2.78
N ARG A 23 -1.91 -16.95 1.82
CA ARG A 23 -2.50 -17.20 0.49
C ARG A 23 -1.77 -18.31 -0.25
N SER A 24 -0.44 -18.27 -0.27
CA SER A 24 0.37 -19.32 -0.93
C SER A 24 0.21 -20.69 -0.25
N GLN A 25 0.11 -20.73 1.08
CA GLN A 25 -0.14 -21.95 1.83
C GLN A 25 -1.54 -22.51 1.61
N SER A 26 -2.55 -21.64 1.50
CA SER A 26 -3.93 -22.04 1.17
C SER A 26 -3.98 -22.73 -0.20
N LEU A 27 -3.31 -22.16 -1.20
CA LEU A 27 -3.20 -22.75 -2.54
C LEU A 27 -2.46 -24.10 -2.54
N THR A 28 -1.39 -24.22 -1.75
CA THR A 28 -0.54 -25.42 -1.73
C THR A 28 -1.15 -26.58 -0.95
N ARG A 29 -1.78 -26.29 0.20
CA ARG A 29 -2.29 -27.32 1.13
C ARG A 29 -3.78 -27.61 0.97
N LYS A 30 -4.49 -26.89 0.09
CA LYS A 30 -5.97 -26.91 -0.02
C LYS A 30 -6.67 -26.73 1.34
N GLN A 31 -6.03 -26.01 2.24
CA GLN A 31 -6.57 -25.67 3.54
C GLN A 31 -7.19 -24.28 3.45
N ASP A 32 -8.39 -24.12 3.99
CA ASP A 32 -9.12 -22.87 3.95
C ASP A 32 -8.63 -21.94 5.06
N PHE A 33 -7.91 -20.89 4.65
CA PHE A 33 -7.47 -19.79 5.52
C PHE A 33 -8.24 -18.51 5.25
N SER A 34 -9.38 -18.57 4.53
CA SER A 34 -10.15 -17.39 4.11
C SER A 34 -10.55 -16.49 5.30
N GLY A 35 -10.96 -17.08 6.43
CA GLY A 35 -11.30 -16.33 7.64
C GLY A 35 -10.13 -15.58 8.25
N GLU A 36 -8.96 -16.22 8.35
CA GLU A 36 -7.74 -15.61 8.89
C GLU A 36 -7.20 -14.53 7.95
N ILE A 37 -7.25 -14.76 6.63
CA ILE A 37 -6.90 -13.75 5.62
C ILE A 37 -7.85 -12.55 5.72
N SER A 38 -9.15 -12.76 5.95
CA SER A 38 -10.11 -11.67 6.12
C SER A 38 -9.77 -10.83 7.35
N GLN A 39 -9.49 -11.48 8.49
CA GLN A 39 -9.11 -10.78 9.72
C GLN A 39 -7.83 -9.96 9.53
N LEU A 40 -6.79 -10.55 8.92
CA LEU A 40 -5.54 -9.84 8.66
C LEU A 40 -5.71 -8.67 7.69
N ASN A 41 -6.64 -8.76 6.73
CA ASN A 41 -6.98 -7.63 5.87
C ASN A 41 -7.67 -6.50 6.64
N GLU A 42 -8.57 -6.81 7.58
CA GLU A 42 -9.19 -5.81 8.45
C GLU A 42 -8.17 -5.13 9.37
N ASP A 43 -7.29 -5.93 9.98
CA ASP A 43 -6.21 -5.43 10.84
C ASP A 43 -5.27 -4.53 10.03
N ARG A 44 -4.91 -4.93 8.81
CA ARG A 44 -4.11 -4.12 7.88
C ARG A 44 -4.79 -2.79 7.55
N GLN A 45 -6.08 -2.79 7.24
CA GLN A 45 -6.82 -1.56 6.93
C GLN A 45 -6.88 -0.62 8.13
N THR A 46 -7.04 -1.17 9.33
CA THR A 46 -7.04 -0.40 10.58
C THR A 46 -5.67 0.23 10.82
N LEU A 47 -4.61 -0.57 10.70
CA LEU A 47 -3.23 -0.10 10.86
C LEU A 47 -2.86 1.00 9.86
N ILE A 48 -3.27 0.86 8.59
CA ILE A 48 -3.08 1.91 7.58
C ILE A 48 -3.76 3.21 8.03
N LYS A 49 -5.02 3.15 8.47
CA LYS A 49 -5.72 4.35 8.94
C LYS A 49 -5.02 4.99 10.13
N GLU A 50 -4.54 4.20 11.08
CA GLU A 50 -3.83 4.69 12.26
C GLU A 50 -2.49 5.36 11.93
N ILE A 51 -1.68 4.74 11.07
CA ILE A 51 -0.38 5.27 10.66
C ILE A 51 -0.55 6.56 9.86
N PHE A 52 -1.44 6.56 8.85
CA PHE A 52 -1.62 7.71 7.97
C PHE A 52 -2.40 8.86 8.64
N SER A 53 -3.17 8.60 9.70
CA SER A 53 -3.81 9.67 10.50
C SER A 53 -2.85 10.36 11.46
N ASN A 54 -1.80 9.67 11.93
CA ASN A 54 -0.86 10.19 12.93
C ASN A 54 0.55 10.44 12.37
N LEU A 55 0.65 10.87 11.11
CA LEU A 55 1.94 11.17 10.49
C LEU A 55 2.61 12.38 11.13
N SER A 56 3.87 12.21 11.52
CA SER A 56 4.74 13.31 11.93
C SER A 56 5.08 14.23 10.74
N ARG A 57 5.48 15.46 11.05
CA ARG A 57 5.87 16.46 10.03
C ARG A 57 6.92 15.94 9.05
N TRP A 58 7.90 15.18 9.54
CA TRP A 58 8.95 14.61 8.70
C TRP A 58 8.42 13.49 7.79
N GLN A 59 7.54 12.63 8.31
CA GLN A 59 6.92 11.55 7.52
C GLN A 59 6.06 12.11 6.37
N ILE A 60 5.39 13.24 6.59
CA ILE A 60 4.66 13.96 5.51
C ILE A 60 5.62 14.42 4.41
N VAL A 61 6.80 14.94 4.77
CA VAL A 61 7.82 15.35 3.78
C VAL A 61 8.35 14.14 3.01
N GLN A 62 8.57 13.01 3.69
CA GLN A 62 8.98 11.76 3.04
C GLN A 62 7.91 11.28 2.04
N LEU A 63 6.63 11.31 2.42
CA LEU A 63 5.52 10.94 1.54
C LEU A 63 5.37 11.92 0.35
N ALA A 64 5.64 13.20 0.57
CA ALA A 64 5.67 14.21 -0.49
C ALA A 64 6.76 13.95 -1.54
N ARG A 65 7.84 13.28 -1.14
CA ARG A 65 8.99 12.94 -1.99
C ARG A 65 8.98 11.47 -2.43
N HIS A 66 7.85 10.78 -2.25
CA HIS A 66 7.75 9.36 -2.59
C HIS A 66 8.04 9.14 -4.09
N PRO A 67 8.90 8.17 -4.49
CA PRO A 67 9.28 7.97 -5.89
C PRO A 67 8.11 7.68 -6.84
N ARG A 68 7.03 7.09 -6.31
CA ARG A 68 5.80 6.78 -7.07
C ARG A 68 4.69 7.82 -6.88
N ARG A 69 5.00 9.01 -6.34
CA ARG A 69 4.00 10.07 -6.21
C ARG A 69 3.56 10.50 -7.61
N PRO A 70 2.24 10.51 -7.91
CA PRO A 70 1.76 10.94 -9.22
C PRO A 70 2.17 12.38 -9.52
N TYR A 71 2.67 12.60 -10.73
CA TYR A 71 3.04 13.91 -11.25
C TYR A 71 1.86 14.57 -11.96
N THR A 72 2.02 15.85 -12.30
CA THR A 72 0.98 16.66 -12.94
C THR A 72 0.36 15.98 -14.16
N LEU A 73 1.19 15.39 -15.03
CA LEU A 73 0.72 14.67 -16.22
C LEU A 73 -0.11 13.42 -15.88
N ASP A 74 0.18 12.73 -14.76
CA ASP A 74 -0.61 11.57 -14.33
C ASP A 74 -2.04 11.98 -13.95
N TYR A 75 -2.21 13.16 -13.35
CA TYR A 75 -3.53 13.72 -13.06
C TYR A 75 -4.23 14.17 -14.34
N ILE A 76 -3.52 14.88 -15.22
CA ILE A 76 -4.08 15.37 -16.48
C ILE A 76 -4.54 14.20 -17.35
N SER A 77 -3.72 13.16 -17.51
CA SER A 77 -4.08 11.96 -18.27
C SER A 77 -5.37 11.29 -17.77
N ARG A 78 -5.62 11.33 -16.45
CA ARG A 78 -6.85 10.77 -15.85
C ARG A 78 -8.07 11.67 -15.99
N MET A 79 -7.89 12.99 -16.08
CA MET A 79 -8.98 13.97 -16.16
C MET A 79 -9.34 14.36 -17.59
N SER A 80 -8.34 14.43 -18.48
CA SER A 80 -8.45 14.89 -19.86
C SER A 80 -7.57 14.00 -20.75
N PRO A 81 -8.12 12.93 -21.33
CA PRO A 81 -7.36 11.99 -22.14
C PRO A 81 -6.78 12.62 -23.42
N ASP A 82 -7.40 13.67 -23.95
CA ASP A 82 -6.97 14.38 -25.17
C ASP A 82 -6.21 15.69 -24.87
N PHE A 83 -5.48 15.76 -23.74
CA PHE A 83 -4.69 16.94 -23.41
C PHE A 83 -3.54 17.14 -24.39
N LEU A 84 -3.47 18.35 -24.98
CA LEU A 84 -2.37 18.80 -25.81
C LEU A 84 -1.54 19.84 -25.03
N GLU A 85 -0.28 19.51 -24.75
CA GLU A 85 0.69 20.45 -24.18
C GLU A 85 1.14 21.46 -25.25
N LEU A 86 1.26 22.75 -24.87
CA LEU A 86 1.59 23.87 -25.77
C LEU A 86 3.02 24.37 -25.55
#